data_AF-A0A529NZS4-F1
#
_entry.id   AF-A0A529NZS4-F1
#
_cell.length_a   1.000
_cell.length_b   1.000
_cell.length_c   1.000
_cell.angle_alpha   90.00
_cell.angle_beta   90.00
_cell.angle_gamma   90.00
#
_symmetry.space_group_name_H-M   'P 1'
#
loop_
_entity.id
_entity.type
_entity.pdbx_description
1 polymer ?
#
loop_
_entity_poly.entity_id
_entity_poly.type
_entity_poly.pdbx_seq_one_letter_code
_entity_poly.pdbx_strand_id
1 'polypeptide(L)'
;MSEDLSRKRLGRGLAALIGEIDRPAVPEKQSMAADGKVPIEFVSPNPKNPRRHFGDAELTDLAQSIREHGVVQPVVARPSPSQPGRYE
;
A
#
# COMPACT_ATOMS: atom_id res chain seq x y z
N MET A 1 60.19 13.05 16.04
CA MET A 1 59.32 11.86 15.94
C MET A 1 57.94 12.37 15.55
N SER A 2 57.62 12.36 14.26
CA SER A 2 56.32 12.80 13.75
C SER A 2 55.57 11.55 13.29
N GLU A 3 54.49 11.19 13.97
CA GLU A 3 53.64 10.07 13.58
C GLU A 3 52.55 10.54 12.61
N ASP A 4 52.56 9.94 11.42
CA ASP A 4 51.54 9.99 10.39
C ASP A 4 50.47 8.93 10.68
N LEU A 5 49.24 9.35 11.01
CA LEU A 5 48.09 8.45 11.22
C LEU A 5 46.83 8.95 10.51
N SER A 6 46.96 9.60 9.34
CA SER A 6 45.82 10.16 8.61
C SER A 6 45.37 9.35 7.39
N ARG A 7 45.48 8.01 7.44
CA ARG A 7 45.08 7.15 6.31
C ARG A 7 44.12 6.00 6.60
N LYS A 8 43.48 5.94 7.78
CA LYS A 8 42.76 4.72 8.17
C LYS A 8 41.38 4.88 8.81
N ARG A 9 40.63 5.95 8.53
CA ARG A 9 39.33 6.16 9.20
C ARG A 9 38.14 6.55 8.31
N LEU A 10 38.27 6.54 6.98
CA LEU A 10 37.15 6.83 6.07
C LEU A 10 36.56 5.59 5.37
N GLY A 11 36.58 4.42 6.02
CA GLY A 11 36.24 3.15 5.36
C GLY A 11 35.07 2.35 5.95
N ARG A 12 34.46 2.80 7.06
CA ARG A 12 33.42 1.99 7.74
C ARG A 12 32.08 2.67 7.98
N GLY A 13 32.03 4.00 8.02
CA GLY A 13 30.77 4.74 8.19
C GLY A 13 29.96 4.91 6.90
N LEU A 14 30.63 5.11 5.77
CA LEU A 14 29.96 5.33 4.47
C LEU A 14 29.36 4.05 3.88
N ALA A 15 29.99 2.90 4.09
CA ALA A 15 29.46 1.62 3.61
C ALA A 15 28.16 1.21 4.32
N ALA A 16 27.99 1.61 5.59
CA ALA A 16 26.76 1.38 6.34
C ALA A 16 25.59 2.24 5.81
N LEU A 17 25.88 3.46 5.37
CA LEU A 17 24.88 4.34 4.74
C LEU A 17 24.52 3.92 3.31
N ILE A 18 25.50 3.44 2.53
CA ILE A 18 25.26 3.03 1.13
C ILE A 18 24.47 1.71 1.05
N GLY A 19 24.66 0.79 2.00
CA GLY A 19 23.93 -0.48 2.03
C GLY A 19 22.43 -0.37 2.33
N GLU A 20 21.99 0.76 2.90
CA GLU A 20 20.56 1.04 3.15
C GLU A 20 19.87 1.75 1.97
N ILE A 21 20.63 2.47 1.12
CA ILE A 21 20.06 3.26 0.02
C ILE A 21 19.64 2.36 -1.17
N ASP A 22 20.29 1.21 -1.35
CA ASP A 22 20.07 0.33 -2.52
C ASP A 22 19.12 -0.86 -2.24
N ARG A 23 18.46 -0.87 -1.08
CA ARG A 23 17.28 -1.72 -0.90
C ARG A 23 16.09 -0.96 -1.46
N PRO A 24 15.50 -1.37 -2.60
CA PRO A 24 14.14 -0.93 -2.88
C PRO A 24 13.33 -1.31 -1.65
N ALA A 25 12.73 -0.30 -1.00
CA ALA A 25 11.73 -0.52 0.00
C ALA A 25 10.60 -1.27 -0.70
N VAL A 26 10.67 -2.59 -0.74
CA VAL A 26 9.52 -3.44 -0.96
C VAL A 26 8.59 -3.02 0.17
N PRO A 27 7.46 -2.34 -0.12
CA PRO A 27 6.51 -2.07 0.94
C PRO A 27 6.16 -3.44 1.49
N GLU A 28 6.57 -3.71 2.73
CA GLU A 28 6.11 -4.89 3.43
C GLU A 28 4.60 -4.83 3.30
N LYS A 29 4.01 -5.83 2.62
CA LYS A 29 2.57 -5.99 2.56
C LYS A 29 2.16 -6.22 4.01
N GLN A 30 1.90 -5.13 4.73
CA GLN A 30 1.11 -5.17 5.95
C GLN A 30 -0.21 -5.75 5.47
N SER A 31 -0.32 -7.07 5.61
CA SER A 31 -1.58 -7.76 5.52
C SER A 31 -2.40 -7.21 6.68
N MET A 32 -3.05 -6.07 6.45
CA MET A 32 -4.17 -5.66 7.27
C MET A 32 -5.11 -6.85 7.20
N ALA A 33 -5.22 -7.57 8.32
CA ALA A 33 -6.15 -8.67 8.41
C ALA A 33 -7.49 -8.11 7.99
N ALA A 34 -8.01 -8.57 6.86
CA ALA A 34 -9.33 -8.17 6.43
C ALA A 34 -10.27 -8.65 7.54
N ASP A 35 -10.83 -7.70 8.30
CA ASP A 35 -11.83 -7.97 9.31
C ASP A 35 -13.11 -8.47 8.61
N GLY A 36 -13.10 -9.74 8.19
CA GLY A 36 -14.26 -10.47 7.66
C GLY A 36 -14.64 -10.22 6.20
N LYS A 37 -15.60 -11.01 5.73
CA LYS A 37 -16.34 -10.78 4.48
C LYS A 37 -17.55 -9.92 4.79
N VAL A 38 -17.75 -8.84 4.03
CA VAL A 38 -18.90 -7.95 4.16
C VAL A 38 -19.77 -8.06 2.90
N PRO A 39 -21.09 -8.23 3.02
CA PRO A 39 -22.00 -8.14 1.87
C PRO A 39 -21.85 -6.78 1.16
N ILE A 40 -21.77 -6.80 -0.18
CA ILE A 40 -21.49 -5.59 -0.98
C ILE A 40 -22.57 -4.52 -0.81
N GLU A 41 -23.80 -4.93 -0.50
CA GLU A 41 -24.93 -4.05 -0.20
C GLU A 41 -24.76 -3.25 1.10
N PHE A 42 -23.77 -3.54 1.95
CA PHE A 42 -23.45 -2.70 3.12
C PHE A 42 -22.34 -1.69 2.87
N VAL A 43 -21.75 -1.68 1.68
CA VAL A 43 -20.70 -0.73 1.29
C VAL A 43 -21.29 0.33 0.35
N SER A 44 -20.89 1.59 0.52
CA SER A 44 -21.32 2.70 -0.34
C SER A 44 -20.15 3.63 -0.63
N PRO A 45 -20.09 4.30 -1.78
CA PRO A 45 -18.96 5.18 -2.09
C PRO A 45 -18.94 6.40 -1.17
N ASN A 46 -17.76 6.73 -0.61
CA ASN A 46 -17.55 7.98 0.11
C ASN A 46 -17.85 9.21 -0.82
N PRO A 47 -18.77 10.11 -0.44
CA PRO A 47 -19.10 11.30 -1.23
C PRO A 47 -17.91 12.22 -1.53
N LYS A 48 -16.88 12.19 -0.68
CA LYS A 48 -15.67 13.00 -0.79
C LYS A 48 -14.60 12.39 -1.70
N ASN A 49 -14.88 11.26 -2.37
CA ASN A 49 -13.94 10.68 -3.32
C ASN A 49 -13.76 11.60 -4.55
N PRO A 50 -12.51 12.09 -4.81
CA PRO A 50 -12.26 13.01 -5.92
C PRO A 50 -12.25 12.29 -7.27
N ARG A 51 -11.82 11.02 -7.30
CA ARG A 51 -11.90 10.18 -8.49
C ARG A 51 -13.33 9.65 -8.63
N ARG A 52 -14.05 10.12 -9.64
CA ARG A 52 -15.44 9.72 -9.93
C ARG A 52 -15.64 9.04 -11.29
N HIS A 53 -14.64 9.14 -12.16
CA HIS A 53 -14.69 8.58 -13.50
C HIS A 53 -13.62 7.50 -13.65
N PHE A 54 -14.01 6.42 -14.31
CA PHE A 54 -13.15 5.33 -14.76
C PHE A 54 -13.47 5.08 -16.23
N GLY A 55 -12.48 4.68 -17.03
CA GLY A 55 -12.76 4.30 -18.41
C GLY A 55 -13.59 3.01 -18.47
N ASP A 56 -14.58 2.95 -19.36
CA ASP A 56 -15.47 1.79 -19.48
C ASP A 56 -14.70 0.49 -19.81
N ALA A 57 -13.67 0.60 -20.66
CA ALA A 57 -12.79 -0.52 -20.99
C ALA A 57 -12.02 -1.02 -19.77
N GLU A 58 -11.42 -0.11 -18.98
CA GLU A 58 -10.67 -0.46 -17.77
C GLU A 58 -11.58 -1.11 -16.70
N LEU A 59 -12.81 -0.62 -16.54
CA LEU A 59 -13.80 -1.22 -15.64
C LEU A 59 -14.21 -2.62 -16.11
N THR A 60 -14.36 -2.82 -17.41
CA THR A 60 -14.73 -4.12 -17.99
C THR A 60 -13.63 -5.15 -17.74
N ASP A 61 -12.37 -4.78 -18.01
CA ASP A 61 -11.21 -5.65 -17.77
C ASP A 61 -11.07 -5.99 -16.27
N LEU A 62 -11.20 -4.99 -15.38
CA LEU A 62 -11.15 -5.22 -13.94
C LEU A 62 -12.26 -6.18 -13.48
N ALA A 63 -13.49 -6.01 -14.00
CA ALA A 63 -14.59 -6.89 -13.67
C ALA A 63 -14.34 -8.33 -14.13
N GLN A 64 -13.74 -8.54 -15.31
CA GLN A 64 -13.35 -9.89 -15.76
C GLN A 64 -12.26 -10.48 -14.86
N SER A 65 -11.21 -9.72 -14.54
CA SER A 65 -10.15 -10.17 -13.63
C SER A 65 -10.70 -10.57 -12.25
N ILE A 66 -11.67 -9.81 -11.70
CA ILE A 66 -12.29 -10.12 -10.41
C ILE A 66 -13.16 -11.39 -10.51
N ARG A 67 -13.81 -11.66 -11.66
CA ARG A 67 -14.57 -12.91 -11.85
C ARG A 67 -13.66 -14.13 -11.89
N GLU A 68 -12.49 -14.02 -12.51
CA GLU A 68 -11.55 -15.14 -12.67
C GLU A 68 -10.72 -15.42 -11.41
N HIS A 69 -10.23 -14.36 -10.76
CA HIS A 69 -9.27 -14.48 -9.66
C HIS A 69 -9.83 -14.07 -8.30
N GLY A 70 -11.04 -13.53 -8.27
CA GLY A 70 -11.57 -12.87 -7.08
C GLY A 70 -10.90 -11.53 -6.82
N VAL A 71 -11.25 -10.94 -5.67
CA VAL A 71 -10.61 -9.71 -5.18
C VAL A 71 -9.28 -10.08 -4.53
N VAL A 72 -8.18 -9.82 -5.23
CA VAL A 72 -6.82 -10.17 -4.78
C VAL A 72 -6.38 -9.37 -3.56
N GLN A 73 -6.75 -8.09 -3.52
CA GLN A 73 -6.45 -7.20 -2.40
C GLN A 73 -7.75 -6.77 -1.71
N PRO A 74 -7.89 -6.98 -0.39
CA PRO A 74 -9.03 -6.50 0.36
C PRO A 74 -9.26 -5.01 0.16
N VAL A 75 -10.53 -4.61 0.04
CA VAL A 75 -10.91 -3.20 -0.02
C VAL A 75 -10.86 -2.62 1.38
N VAL A 76 -10.22 -1.47 1.53
CA VAL A 76 -10.22 -0.72 2.78
C VAL A 76 -11.52 0.07 2.86
N ALA A 77 -12.26 -0.11 3.96
CA ALA A 77 -13.49 0.61 4.22
C ALA A 77 -13.52 1.07 5.68
N ARG A 78 -14.36 2.06 5.97
CA ARG A 78 -14.61 2.53 7.35
C ARG A 78 -16.10 2.55 7.65
N PRO A 79 -16.53 2.49 8.92
CA PRO A 79 -17.93 2.66 9.27
C PRO A 79 -18.49 3.98 8.72
N SER A 80 -19.69 3.91 8.14
CA SER A 80 -20.39 5.09 7.64
C SER A 80 -20.79 5.99 8.80
N PRO A 81 -20.53 7.31 8.73
CA PRO A 81 -20.92 8.24 9.78
C PRO A 81 -22.43 8.49 9.84
N SER A 82 -23.17 8.20 8.75
CA SER A 82 -24.60 8.48 8.62
C SER A 82 -25.48 7.23 8.74
N GLN A 83 -24.94 6.03 8.49
CA GLN A 83 -25.70 4.78 8.47
C GLN A 83 -25.02 3.71 9.35
N PRO A 84 -25.53 3.44 10.56
CA PRO A 84 -25.02 2.38 11.43
C PRO A 84 -25.03 1.02 10.73
N GLY A 85 -23.95 0.25 10.88
CA GLY A 85 -23.81 -1.08 10.26
C GLY A 85 -23.47 -1.07 8.77
N ARG A 86 -23.25 0.11 8.17
CA ARG A 86 -22.75 0.26 6.78
C ARG A 86 -21.33 0.83 6.77
N TYR A 87 -20.68 0.71 5.62
CA TYR A 87 -19.30 1.13 5.39
C TYR A 87 -19.19 2.07 4.18
N GLU A 88 -18.16 2.91 4.16
CA GLU A 88 -17.79 3.80 3.04
C GLU A 88 -16.30 3.84 2.72
#